data_AF-A0A2H9SEL7-F1
#
_entry.id   AF-A0A2H9SEL7-F1
#
_cell.length_a   1.000
_cell.length_b   1.000
_cell.length_c   1.000
_cell.angle_alpha   90.00
_cell.angle_beta   90.00
_cell.angle_gamma   90.00
#
_symmetry.space_group_name_H-M   'P 1'
#
loop_
_entity.id
_entity.type
_entity.pdbx_description
1 polymer ?
#
loop_
_entity_poly.entity_id
_entity_poly.type
_entity_poly.pdbx_seq_one_letter_code
_entity_poly.pdbx_strand_id
1 'polypeptide(L)'
;MNDRQDDALDILQTNAESEIRTLGQQYQSLNTYTQDMDLLIQRYNAKKSFLGYATHWYGEKTWWMKLIVSTVLIGVGILCQISFVSSCLISMALSFFFIEHHSKSKERNDIIAKDLRDQKRSLQNSLTYIRTTQEDFKKITLPLIDMNRQMRTVQEDLQEEISRAKNYLNQAEDTAKTLQIQVESFQQSQAELKTQLAEATQMLHTYHQIIAGGATSFSQTSQSFSATNKDFSKEVQKFQEIIKGMKIQLGELTVTTANLAHETTDIMTQSCWTVVKSPSAKVQNVQLENQAQQAQVDKVARSTDNETATAISLKKI
;
A
#
# COMPACT_ATOMS: atom_id res chain seq x y z
N MET A 1 -12.35 -3.22 -21.54
CA MET A 1 -13.76 -3.03 -21.11
C MET A 1 -14.25 -1.65 -21.54
N ASN A 2 -13.40 -0.62 -21.50
CA ASN A 2 -13.64 0.70 -22.12
C ASN A 2 -14.00 0.64 -23.61
N ASP A 3 -13.24 -0.07 -24.46
CA ASP A 3 -13.50 -0.11 -25.92
C ASP A 3 -14.95 -0.49 -26.31
N ARG A 4 -15.64 -1.32 -25.50
CA ARG A 4 -17.03 -1.72 -25.77
C ARG A 4 -18.07 -0.67 -25.37
N GLN A 5 -17.76 0.19 -24.41
CA GLN A 5 -18.62 1.32 -24.05
C GLN A 5 -18.44 2.50 -25.01
N ASP A 6 -17.24 2.66 -25.56
CA ASP A 6 -16.91 3.65 -26.60
C ASP A 6 -17.72 3.37 -27.87
N ASP A 7 -17.67 2.13 -28.34
CA ASP A 7 -18.45 1.69 -29.50
C ASP A 7 -19.96 1.88 -29.26
N ALA A 8 -20.45 1.61 -28.05
CA ALA A 8 -21.88 1.74 -27.74
C ALA A 8 -22.35 3.21 -27.73
N LEU A 9 -21.53 4.13 -27.21
CA LEU A 9 -21.85 5.56 -27.20
C LEU A 9 -21.85 6.14 -28.62
N ASP A 10 -20.85 5.80 -29.42
CA ASP A 10 -20.72 6.24 -30.81
C ASP A 10 -21.85 5.67 -31.68
N ILE A 11 -22.26 4.41 -31.45
CA ILE A 11 -23.43 3.80 -32.11
C ILE A 11 -24.71 4.54 -31.73
N LEU A 12 -24.92 4.86 -30.45
CA LEU A 12 -26.11 5.59 -29.99
C LEU A 12 -26.17 7.00 -30.58
N GLN A 13 -25.05 7.72 -30.60
CA GLN A 13 -24.96 9.04 -31.21
C GLN A 13 -25.25 8.95 -32.72
N THR A 14 -24.63 8.01 -33.42
CA THR A 14 -24.82 7.81 -34.86
C THR A 14 -26.28 7.49 -35.20
N ASN A 15 -26.92 6.62 -34.41
CA ASN A 15 -28.33 6.27 -34.60
C ASN A 15 -29.25 7.46 -34.34
N ALA A 16 -29.03 8.22 -33.26
CA ALA A 16 -29.79 9.42 -32.95
C ALA A 16 -29.69 10.49 -34.04
N GLU A 17 -28.47 10.75 -34.54
CA GLU A 17 -28.23 11.70 -35.62
C GLU A 17 -28.87 11.23 -36.93
N SER A 18 -28.83 9.92 -37.22
CA SER A 18 -29.48 9.30 -38.37
C SER A 18 -31.01 9.45 -38.34
N GLU A 19 -31.64 9.21 -37.19
CA GLU A 19 -33.08 9.41 -37.00
C GLU A 19 -33.49 10.88 -37.17
N ILE A 20 -32.74 11.80 -36.57
CA ILE A 20 -32.97 13.26 -36.71
C ILE A 20 -32.88 13.69 -38.17
N ARG A 21 -31.90 13.14 -38.92
CA ARG A 21 -31.72 13.41 -40.35
C ARG A 21 -32.88 12.85 -41.18
N THR A 22 -33.33 11.63 -40.87
CA THR A 22 -34.47 10.98 -41.54
C THR A 22 -35.76 11.79 -41.34
N LEU A 23 -36.03 12.25 -40.12
CA LEU A 23 -37.13 13.17 -39.81
C LEU A 23 -37.05 14.48 -40.62
N GLY A 24 -35.85 15.05 -40.76
CA GLY A 24 -35.62 16.24 -41.57
C GLY A 24 -35.91 16.02 -43.06
N GLN A 25 -35.54 14.85 -43.60
CA GLN A 25 -35.84 14.48 -45.00
C GLN A 25 -37.35 14.27 -45.23
N GLN A 26 -38.03 13.61 -44.29
CA GLN A 26 -39.49 13.45 -44.35
C GLN A 26 -40.23 14.78 -44.30
N TYR A 27 -39.78 15.71 -43.45
CA TYR A 27 -40.30 17.08 -43.41
C TYR A 27 -40.14 17.80 -44.76
N GLN A 28 -38.96 17.72 -45.37
CA GLN A 28 -38.71 18.34 -46.68
C GLN A 28 -39.62 17.76 -47.77
N SER A 29 -39.78 16.43 -47.82
CA SER A 29 -40.67 15.75 -48.78
C SER A 29 -42.13 16.20 -48.63
N LEU A 30 -42.65 16.22 -47.40
CA LEU A 30 -44.02 16.66 -47.10
C LEU A 30 -44.23 18.15 -47.42
N ASN A 31 -43.20 18.98 -47.19
CA ASN A 31 -43.26 20.40 -47.53
C ASN A 31 -43.34 20.62 -49.05
N THR A 32 -42.57 19.87 -49.85
CA THR A 32 -42.67 19.89 -51.32
C THR A 32 -44.05 19.44 -51.78
N TYR A 33 -44.60 18.36 -51.20
CA TYR A 33 -45.95 17.90 -51.50
C TYR A 33 -47.03 18.95 -51.18
N THR A 34 -46.84 19.73 -50.11
CA THR A 34 -47.71 20.86 -49.76
C THR A 34 -47.71 21.94 -50.85
N GLN A 35 -46.54 22.21 -51.44
CA GLN A 35 -46.39 23.18 -52.54
C GLN A 35 -47.05 22.67 -53.84
N ASP A 36 -46.94 21.37 -54.14
CA ASP A 36 -47.61 20.76 -55.29
C ASP A 36 -49.14 20.77 -55.15
N MET A 37 -49.66 20.61 -53.92
CA MET A 37 -51.08 20.79 -53.62
C MET A 37 -51.58 22.21 -53.95
N ASP A 38 -50.77 23.24 -53.70
CA ASP A 38 -51.11 24.62 -54.08
C ASP A 38 -51.19 24.80 -55.60
N LEU A 39 -50.28 24.18 -56.35
CA LEU A 39 -50.31 24.18 -57.81
C LEU A 39 -51.52 23.40 -58.35
N LEU A 40 -51.92 22.30 -57.72
CA LEU A 40 -53.12 21.54 -58.08
C LEU A 40 -54.40 22.36 -57.87
N ILE A 41 -54.53 23.05 -56.73
CA ILE A 41 -55.65 23.96 -56.45
C ILE A 41 -55.71 25.06 -57.52
N GLN A 42 -54.58 25.68 -57.87
CA GLN A 42 -54.52 26.71 -58.91
C GLN A 42 -54.89 26.16 -60.30
N ARG A 43 -54.38 24.98 -60.66
CA ARG A 43 -54.63 24.35 -61.97
C ARG A 43 -56.09 23.93 -62.15
N TYR A 44 -56.70 23.46 -61.08
CA TYR A 44 -58.09 23.04 -61.09
C TYR A 44 -59.06 24.22 -61.21
N ASN A 45 -58.68 25.38 -60.67
CA ASN A 45 -59.38 26.64 -60.94
C ASN A 45 -59.17 27.17 -62.37
N ALA A 46 -58.09 26.77 -63.05
CA ALA A 46 -57.68 27.32 -64.36
C ALA A 46 -58.10 26.49 -65.58
N LYS A 47 -58.21 25.15 -65.49
CA LYS A 47 -58.48 24.29 -66.65
C LYS A 47 -59.97 24.05 -66.90
N LYS A 48 -60.53 24.72 -67.92
CA LYS A 48 -61.80 24.33 -68.57
C LYS A 48 -61.49 23.76 -69.96
N SER A 49 -62.05 22.60 -70.30
CA SER A 49 -62.06 22.10 -71.69
C SER A 49 -62.85 23.06 -72.59
N PHE A 50 -62.73 22.99 -73.92
CA PHE A 50 -63.49 23.87 -74.82
C PHE A 50 -65.01 23.82 -74.55
N LEU A 51 -65.56 22.61 -74.37
CA LEU A 51 -66.96 22.41 -73.95
C LEU A 51 -67.22 22.96 -72.53
N GLY A 52 -66.27 22.79 -71.61
CA GLY A 52 -66.31 23.40 -70.28
C GLY A 52 -66.31 24.93 -70.30
N TYR A 53 -65.62 25.56 -71.25
CA TYR A 53 -65.59 27.01 -71.42
C TYR A 53 -66.92 27.52 -71.99
N ALA A 54 -67.46 26.83 -73.00
CA ALA A 54 -68.75 27.17 -73.60
C ALA A 54 -69.92 27.00 -72.61
N THR A 55 -69.97 25.87 -71.89
CA THR A 55 -70.96 25.61 -70.82
C THR A 55 -70.85 26.65 -69.71
N HIS A 56 -69.63 27.03 -69.32
CA HIS A 56 -69.40 28.01 -68.27
C HIS A 56 -69.76 29.44 -68.68
N TRP A 57 -69.32 29.87 -69.87
CA TRP A 57 -69.70 31.16 -70.44
C TRP A 57 -71.22 31.26 -70.57
N TYR A 58 -71.88 30.22 -71.11
CA TYR A 58 -73.33 30.18 -71.25
C TYR A 58 -74.03 30.20 -69.88
N GLY A 59 -73.54 29.42 -68.91
CA GLY A 59 -74.07 29.36 -67.54
C GLY A 59 -74.09 30.72 -66.82
N GLU A 60 -73.00 31.48 -66.94
CA GLU A 60 -72.80 32.80 -66.30
C GLU A 60 -73.54 33.95 -66.98
N LYS A 61 -74.05 33.76 -68.21
CA LYS A 61 -74.82 34.81 -68.90
C LYS A 61 -76.20 35.01 -68.28
N THR A 62 -76.66 36.26 -68.33
CA THR A 62 -78.02 36.66 -67.98
C THR A 62 -79.05 36.01 -68.91
N TRP A 63 -80.30 35.89 -68.44
CA TRP A 63 -81.33 35.16 -69.18
C TRP A 63 -81.65 35.78 -70.55
N TRP A 64 -81.60 37.11 -70.70
CA TRP A 64 -81.79 37.78 -72.00
C TRP A 64 -80.68 37.44 -73.01
N MET A 65 -79.43 37.29 -72.58
CA MET A 65 -78.33 36.92 -73.47
C MET A 65 -78.45 35.45 -73.91
N LYS A 66 -78.97 34.58 -73.04
CA LYS A 66 -79.29 33.17 -73.36
C LYS A 66 -80.38 33.09 -74.43
N LEU A 67 -81.42 33.93 -74.34
CA LEU A 67 -82.47 34.01 -75.36
C LEU A 67 -81.91 34.43 -76.72
N ILE A 68 -81.04 35.45 -76.77
CA ILE A 68 -80.40 35.90 -78.02
C ILE A 68 -79.61 34.75 -78.68
N VAL A 69 -78.80 34.01 -77.90
CA VAL A 69 -78.04 32.86 -78.40
C VAL A 69 -78.97 31.76 -78.92
N SER A 70 -80.06 31.47 -78.20
CA SER A 70 -81.06 30.49 -78.63
C SER A 70 -81.77 30.90 -79.93
N THR A 71 -82.10 32.18 -80.10
CA THR A 71 -82.70 32.72 -81.33
C THR A 71 -81.73 32.62 -82.52
N VAL A 72 -80.44 32.89 -82.31
CA VAL A 72 -79.40 32.72 -83.35
C VAL A 72 -79.26 31.26 -83.74
N LEU A 73 -79.26 30.32 -82.78
CA LEU A 73 -79.20 28.88 -83.06
C LEU A 73 -80.43 28.39 -83.85
N ILE A 74 -81.62 28.91 -83.53
CA ILE A 74 -82.85 28.62 -84.28
C ILE A 74 -82.74 29.16 -85.72
N GLY A 75 -82.25 30.39 -85.89
CA GLY A 75 -82.02 31.00 -87.21
C GLY A 75 -81.04 30.21 -88.09
N VAL A 76 -79.95 29.72 -87.51
CA VAL A 76 -78.98 28.85 -88.21
C VAL A 76 -79.60 27.49 -88.55
N GLY A 77 -80.40 26.91 -87.67
CA GLY A 77 -81.11 25.66 -87.93
C GLY A 77 -82.04 25.76 -89.14
N ILE A 78 -82.77 26.87 -89.25
CA ILE A 78 -83.65 27.16 -90.40
C ILE A 78 -82.83 27.29 -91.70
N LEU A 79 -81.67 27.96 -91.66
CA LEU A 79 -80.76 28.06 -92.82
C LEU A 79 -80.20 26.70 -93.27
N CYS A 80 -80.02 25.77 -92.33
CA CYS A 80 -79.64 24.38 -92.61
C CYS A 80 -80.83 23.47 -92.97
N GLN A 81 -82.00 24.03 -93.29
CA GLN A 81 -83.22 23.31 -93.66
C GLN A 81 -83.76 22.37 -92.57
N ILE A 82 -83.40 22.60 -91.31
CA ILE A 82 -84.01 21.90 -90.17
C ILE A 82 -85.37 22.56 -89.89
N SER A 83 -86.39 21.75 -89.65
CA SER A 83 -87.71 22.24 -89.22
C SER A 83 -87.59 23.16 -88.01
N PHE A 84 -88.34 24.27 -88.02
CA PHE A 84 -88.40 25.21 -86.90
C PHE A 84 -88.64 24.52 -85.56
N VAL A 85 -89.54 23.52 -85.53
CA VAL A 85 -89.85 22.74 -84.32
C VAL A 85 -88.62 21.96 -83.85
N SER A 86 -87.91 21.31 -84.76
CA SER A 86 -86.68 20.57 -84.45
C SER A 86 -85.55 21.50 -83.98
N SER A 87 -85.39 22.68 -84.59
CA SER A 87 -84.40 23.69 -84.17
C SER A 87 -84.69 24.24 -82.77
N CYS A 88 -85.97 24.49 -82.43
CA CYS A 88 -86.39 24.89 -81.09
C CYS A 88 -86.10 23.81 -80.04
N LEU A 89 -86.39 22.55 -80.35
CA LEU A 89 -86.11 21.42 -79.44
C LEU A 89 -84.60 21.22 -79.22
N ILE A 90 -83.78 21.32 -80.28
CA ILE A 90 -82.32 21.22 -80.18
C ILE A 90 -81.76 22.37 -79.33
N SER A 91 -82.24 23.59 -79.54
CA SER A 91 -81.83 24.78 -78.77
C SER A 91 -82.19 24.64 -77.28
N MET A 92 -83.39 24.14 -76.98
CA MET A 92 -83.83 23.87 -75.61
C MET A 92 -83.00 22.76 -74.95
N ALA A 93 -82.76 21.65 -75.66
CA ALA A 93 -81.94 20.53 -75.18
C ALA A 93 -80.48 20.96 -74.90
N LEU A 94 -79.86 21.76 -75.78
CA LEU A 94 -78.52 22.31 -75.58
C LEU A 94 -78.48 23.28 -74.39
N SER A 95 -79.52 24.10 -74.21
CA SER A 95 -79.62 25.02 -73.07
C SER A 95 -79.71 24.27 -71.74
N PHE A 96 -80.54 23.23 -71.67
CA PHE A 96 -80.62 22.34 -70.49
C PHE A 96 -79.29 21.63 -70.24
N PHE A 97 -78.70 21.04 -71.28
CA PHE A 97 -77.40 20.37 -71.19
C PHE A 97 -76.31 21.32 -70.68
N PHE A 98 -76.22 22.54 -71.21
CA PHE A 98 -75.21 23.51 -70.80
C PHE A 98 -75.42 24.02 -69.37
N ILE A 99 -76.66 24.26 -68.94
CA ILE A 99 -76.97 24.69 -67.56
C ILE A 99 -76.67 23.55 -66.58
N GLU A 100 -77.12 22.33 -66.88
CA GLU A 100 -76.90 21.16 -66.04
C GLU A 100 -75.41 20.79 -65.94
N HIS A 101 -74.70 20.80 -67.07
CA HIS A 101 -73.26 20.54 -67.11
C HIS A 101 -72.47 21.62 -66.37
N HIS A 102 -72.84 22.90 -66.51
CA HIS A 102 -72.23 23.99 -65.74
C HIS A 102 -72.44 23.81 -64.24
N SER A 103 -73.67 23.51 -63.80
CA SER A 103 -74.00 23.31 -62.39
C SER A 103 -73.24 22.12 -61.79
N LYS A 104 -73.30 20.95 -62.45
CA LYS A 104 -72.59 19.74 -61.99
C LYS A 104 -71.07 19.92 -62.00
N SER A 105 -70.51 20.60 -63.00
CA SER A 105 -69.08 20.88 -63.04
C SER A 105 -68.65 21.88 -61.96
N LYS A 106 -69.47 22.90 -61.68
CA LYS A 106 -69.19 23.87 -60.61
C LYS A 106 -69.23 23.20 -59.23
N GLU A 107 -70.25 22.39 -58.97
CA GLU A 107 -70.40 21.63 -57.72
C GLU A 107 -69.24 20.66 -57.48
N ARG A 108 -68.89 19.85 -58.49
CA ARG A 108 -67.70 18.97 -58.41
C ARG A 108 -66.44 19.76 -58.17
N ASN A 109 -66.31 20.91 -58.84
CA ASN A 109 -65.12 21.72 -58.69
C ASN A 109 -64.98 22.30 -57.28
N ASP A 110 -66.09 22.78 -56.71
CA ASP A 110 -66.12 23.33 -55.36
C ASP A 110 -65.83 22.25 -54.31
N ILE A 111 -66.35 21.03 -54.49
CA ILE A 111 -66.07 19.87 -53.60
C ILE A 111 -64.59 19.51 -53.64
N ILE A 112 -63.99 19.37 -54.84
CA ILE A 112 -62.57 19.02 -54.98
C ILE A 112 -61.67 20.14 -54.46
N ALA A 113 -62.00 21.41 -54.72
CA ALA A 113 -61.25 22.54 -54.17
C ALA A 113 -61.34 22.60 -52.64
N LYS A 114 -62.49 22.23 -52.05
CA LYS A 114 -62.66 22.15 -50.60
C LYS A 114 -61.83 21.00 -50.02
N ASP A 115 -61.91 19.80 -50.60
CA ASP A 115 -61.14 18.63 -50.15
C ASP A 115 -59.62 18.89 -50.20
N LEU A 116 -59.13 19.50 -51.29
CA LEU A 116 -57.72 19.90 -51.41
C LEU A 116 -57.30 20.92 -50.34
N ARG A 117 -58.16 21.88 -49.98
CA ARG A 117 -57.88 22.84 -48.89
C ARG A 117 -57.85 22.15 -47.53
N ASP A 118 -58.77 21.23 -47.28
CA ASP A 118 -58.83 20.49 -46.01
C ASP A 118 -57.62 19.55 -45.87
N GLN A 119 -57.21 18.87 -46.95
CA GLN A 119 -55.97 18.09 -47.02
C GLN A 119 -54.74 18.97 -46.79
N LYS A 120 -54.66 20.14 -47.44
CA LYS A 120 -53.56 21.11 -47.22
C LYS A 120 -53.47 21.53 -45.75
N ARG A 121 -54.60 21.86 -45.11
CA ARG A 121 -54.63 22.25 -43.69
C ARG A 121 -54.16 21.10 -42.79
N SER A 122 -54.63 19.88 -43.05
CA SER A 122 -54.19 18.68 -42.31
C SER A 122 -52.68 18.44 -42.44
N LEU A 123 -52.15 18.62 -43.65
CA LEU A 123 -50.72 18.47 -43.95
C LEU A 123 -49.86 19.54 -43.26
N GLN A 124 -50.33 20.79 -43.22
CA GLN A 124 -49.66 21.88 -42.49
C GLN A 124 -49.63 21.64 -40.97
N ASN A 125 -50.72 21.12 -40.40
CA ASN A 125 -50.76 20.73 -38.99
C ASN A 125 -49.76 19.58 -38.72
N SER A 126 -49.71 18.60 -39.62
CA SER A 126 -48.77 17.47 -39.53
C SER A 126 -47.31 17.91 -39.64
N LEU A 127 -46.99 18.85 -40.54
CA LEU A 127 -45.65 19.45 -40.66
C LEU A 127 -45.24 20.17 -39.38
N THR A 128 -46.16 20.92 -38.78
CA THR A 128 -45.93 21.61 -37.51
C THR A 128 -45.64 20.60 -36.40
N TYR A 129 -46.45 19.54 -36.30
CA TYR A 129 -46.24 18.47 -35.33
C TYR A 129 -44.90 17.76 -35.49
N ILE A 130 -44.52 17.40 -36.73
CA ILE A 130 -43.23 16.76 -37.04
C ILE A 130 -42.08 17.67 -36.64
N ARG A 131 -42.17 18.97 -36.94
CA ARG A 131 -41.15 19.95 -36.55
C ARG A 131 -40.99 20.04 -35.04
N THR A 132 -42.09 20.19 -34.30
CA THR A 132 -42.06 20.24 -32.84
C THR A 132 -41.47 18.96 -32.26
N THR A 133 -41.90 17.80 -32.76
CA THR A 133 -41.36 16.50 -32.34
C THR A 133 -39.85 16.39 -32.60
N GLN A 134 -39.37 16.87 -33.75
CA GLN A 134 -37.94 16.89 -34.08
C GLN A 134 -37.15 17.81 -33.13
N GLU A 135 -37.70 18.99 -32.81
CA GLU A 135 -37.08 19.92 -31.87
C GLU A 135 -37.03 19.34 -30.44
N ASP A 136 -38.11 18.70 -29.99
CA ASP A 136 -38.16 18.07 -28.67
C ASP A 136 -37.23 16.85 -28.58
N PHE A 137 -37.15 16.04 -29.64
CA PHE A 137 -36.19 14.95 -29.74
C PHE A 137 -34.75 15.49 -29.63
N LYS A 138 -34.41 16.58 -30.33
CA LYS A 138 -33.09 17.22 -30.19
C LYS A 138 -32.81 17.72 -28.77
N LYS A 139 -33.80 18.36 -28.14
CA LYS A 139 -33.68 18.89 -26.77
C LYS A 139 -33.43 17.80 -25.73
N ILE A 140 -33.92 16.58 -25.96
CA ILE A 140 -33.74 15.46 -25.03
C ILE A 140 -32.45 14.68 -25.35
N THR A 141 -32.25 14.35 -26.63
CA THR A 141 -31.18 13.44 -27.03
C THR A 141 -29.79 14.06 -26.92
N LEU A 142 -29.62 15.35 -27.25
CA LEU A 142 -28.31 16.01 -27.15
C LEU A 142 -27.80 16.10 -25.70
N PRO A 143 -28.60 16.55 -24.71
CA PRO A 143 -28.17 16.52 -23.31
C PRO A 143 -27.93 15.11 -22.78
N LEU A 144 -28.67 14.10 -23.22
CA LEU A 144 -28.42 12.71 -22.81
C LEU A 144 -27.07 12.20 -23.32
N ILE A 145 -26.71 12.53 -24.56
CA ILE A 145 -25.39 12.20 -25.11
C ILE A 145 -24.28 12.91 -24.30
N ASP A 146 -24.46 14.19 -24.01
CA ASP A 146 -23.50 14.96 -23.22
C ASP A 146 -23.35 14.42 -21.78
N MET A 147 -24.47 14.11 -21.13
CA MET A 147 -24.49 13.52 -19.79
C MET A 147 -23.79 12.16 -19.75
N ASN A 148 -24.01 11.30 -20.75
CA ASN A 148 -23.30 10.02 -20.85
C ASN A 148 -21.79 10.23 -21.04
N ARG A 149 -21.37 11.23 -21.82
CA ARG A 149 -19.95 11.58 -21.98
C ARG A 149 -19.34 12.02 -20.65
N GLN A 150 -20.04 12.87 -19.89
CA GLN A 150 -19.58 13.31 -18.56
C GLN A 150 -19.50 12.14 -17.57
N MET A 151 -20.51 11.27 -17.52
CA MET A 151 -20.49 10.08 -16.66
C MET A 151 -19.30 9.17 -16.96
N ARG A 152 -18.92 9.05 -18.23
CA ARG A 152 -17.75 8.27 -18.63
C ARG A 152 -16.45 8.87 -18.11
N THR A 153 -16.24 10.18 -18.25
CA THR A 153 -15.05 10.84 -17.68
C THR A 153 -14.96 10.60 -16.17
N VAL A 154 -16.09 10.74 -15.47
CA VAL A 154 -16.16 10.43 -14.02
C VAL A 154 -15.84 8.97 -13.74
N GLN A 155 -16.30 8.02 -14.57
CA GLN A 155 -15.98 6.60 -14.43
C GLN A 155 -14.46 6.33 -14.60
N GLU A 156 -13.83 6.98 -15.57
CA GLU A 156 -12.39 6.87 -15.82
C GLU A 156 -11.58 7.43 -14.63
N ASP A 157 -11.97 8.60 -14.11
CA ASP A 157 -11.35 9.21 -12.93
C ASP A 157 -11.49 8.32 -11.69
N LEU A 158 -12.69 7.77 -11.44
CA LEU A 158 -12.96 6.82 -10.35
C LEU A 158 -12.10 5.56 -10.47
N GLN A 159 -11.92 5.04 -11.68
CA GLN A 159 -11.12 3.85 -11.92
C GLN A 159 -9.63 4.11 -11.68
N GLU A 160 -9.17 5.31 -12.00
CA GLU A 160 -7.82 5.76 -11.65
C GLU A 160 -7.65 5.89 -10.13
N GLU A 161 -8.59 6.55 -9.44
CA GLU A 161 -8.57 6.69 -7.98
C GLU A 161 -8.59 5.34 -7.26
N ILE A 162 -9.41 4.39 -7.73
CA ILE A 162 -9.44 3.02 -7.21
C ILE A 162 -8.06 2.36 -7.38
N SER A 163 -7.41 2.56 -8.53
CA SER A 163 -6.07 2.01 -8.78
C SER A 163 -5.02 2.61 -7.86
N ARG A 164 -5.06 3.94 -7.63
CA ARG A 164 -4.19 4.62 -6.66
C ARG A 164 -4.44 4.13 -5.23
N ALA A 165 -5.70 4.02 -4.82
CA ALA A 165 -6.09 3.53 -3.50
C ALA A 165 -5.62 2.09 -3.27
N LYS A 166 -5.73 1.23 -4.28
CA LYS A 166 -5.22 -0.14 -4.23
C LYS A 166 -3.70 -0.19 -4.06
N ASN A 167 -2.96 0.69 -4.73
CA ASN A 167 -1.52 0.80 -4.55
C ASN A 167 -1.15 1.23 -3.12
N TYR A 168 -1.86 2.21 -2.55
CA TYR A 168 -1.66 2.60 -1.15
C TYR A 168 -1.97 1.48 -0.16
N LEU A 169 -3.05 0.72 -0.42
CA LEU A 169 -3.39 -0.45 0.40
C LEU A 169 -2.25 -1.47 0.39
N ASN A 170 -1.73 -1.81 -0.79
CA ASN A 170 -0.62 -2.76 -0.91
C ASN A 170 0.64 -2.25 -0.18
N GLN A 171 0.99 -0.97 -0.31
CA GLN A 171 2.12 -0.37 0.41
C GLN A 171 1.92 -0.41 1.93
N ALA A 172 0.70 -0.16 2.41
CA ALA A 172 0.38 -0.25 3.84
C ALA A 172 0.49 -1.69 4.34
N GLU A 173 0.06 -2.68 3.54
CA GLU A 173 0.19 -4.10 3.86
C GLU A 173 1.67 -4.53 3.95
N ASP A 174 2.51 -4.09 3.01
CA ASP A 174 3.95 -4.35 3.02
C ASP A 174 4.66 -3.68 4.21
N THR A 175 4.23 -2.46 4.55
CA THR A 175 4.72 -1.75 5.74
C THR A 175 4.32 -2.50 7.02
N ALA A 176 3.09 -3.00 7.10
CA ALA A 176 2.61 -3.79 8.23
C ALA A 176 3.40 -5.10 8.37
N LYS A 177 3.70 -5.80 7.27
CA LYS A 177 4.57 -7.00 7.26
C LYS A 177 5.98 -6.66 7.75
N THR A 178 6.54 -5.55 7.31
CA THR A 178 7.87 -5.10 7.76
C THR A 178 7.88 -4.79 9.26
N LEU A 179 6.85 -4.11 9.76
CA LEU A 179 6.69 -3.84 11.20
C LEU A 179 6.52 -5.12 12.00
N GLN A 180 5.77 -6.11 11.50
CA GLN A 180 5.62 -7.42 12.12
C GLN A 180 6.98 -8.09 12.32
N ILE A 181 7.82 -8.14 11.28
CA ILE A 181 9.17 -8.70 11.34
C ILE A 181 10.03 -7.95 12.37
N GLN A 182 9.94 -6.62 12.41
CA GLN A 182 10.67 -5.81 13.39
C GLN A 182 10.22 -6.12 14.83
N VAL A 183 8.92 -6.27 15.08
CA VAL A 183 8.39 -6.65 16.39
C VAL A 183 8.91 -8.02 16.83
N GLU A 184 8.92 -9.01 15.93
CA GLU A 184 9.45 -10.35 16.22
C GLU A 184 10.95 -10.31 16.55
N SER A 185 11.76 -9.58 15.78
CA SER A 185 13.19 -9.43 16.07
C SER A 185 13.44 -8.68 17.40
N PHE A 186 12.62 -7.68 17.73
CA PHE A 186 12.71 -6.98 19.01
C PHE A 186 12.35 -7.90 20.19
N GLN A 187 11.32 -8.73 20.03
CA GLN A 187 10.95 -9.73 21.05
C GLN A 187 12.08 -10.74 21.27
N GLN A 188 12.72 -11.22 20.20
CA GLN A 188 13.87 -12.12 20.28
C GLN A 188 15.05 -11.46 21.00
N SER A 189 15.40 -10.21 20.62
CA SER A 189 16.46 -9.46 21.27
C SER A 189 16.16 -9.21 22.75
N GLN A 190 14.91 -8.89 23.11
CA GLN A 190 14.51 -8.74 24.51
C GLN A 190 14.66 -10.05 25.29
N ALA A 191 14.30 -11.19 24.70
CA ALA A 191 14.45 -12.50 25.32
C ALA A 191 15.93 -12.83 25.57
N GLU A 192 16.80 -12.58 24.59
CA GLU A 192 18.25 -12.79 24.72
C GLU A 192 18.84 -11.89 25.82
N LEU A 193 18.46 -10.62 25.87
CA LEU A 193 18.93 -9.67 26.86
C LEU A 193 18.47 -10.04 28.28
N LYS A 194 17.25 -10.60 28.42
CA LYS A 194 16.79 -11.18 29.69
C LYS A 194 17.63 -12.37 30.14
N THR A 195 18.00 -13.26 29.21
CA THR A 195 18.87 -14.41 29.51
C THR A 195 20.25 -13.95 29.94
N GLN A 196 20.87 -13.03 29.19
CA GLN A 196 22.18 -12.46 29.54
C GLN A 196 22.16 -11.74 30.90
N LEU A 197 21.08 -11.03 31.22
CA LEU A 197 20.91 -10.39 32.53
C LEU A 197 20.82 -11.43 33.67
N ALA A 198 20.09 -12.52 33.45
CA ALA A 198 20.00 -13.62 34.42
C ALA A 198 21.37 -14.28 34.65
N GLU A 199 22.12 -14.55 33.57
CA GLU A 199 23.48 -15.10 33.63
C GLU A 199 24.44 -14.17 34.37
N ALA A 200 24.44 -12.87 34.05
CA ALA A 200 25.26 -11.88 34.74
C ALA A 200 24.91 -11.78 36.23
N THR A 201 23.63 -11.85 36.57
CA THR A 201 23.17 -11.86 37.98
C THR A 201 23.65 -13.10 38.72
N GLN A 202 23.60 -14.28 38.08
CA GLN A 202 24.12 -15.52 38.65
C GLN A 202 25.65 -15.48 38.83
N MET A 203 26.36 -14.91 37.87
CA MET A 203 27.81 -14.73 37.95
C MET A 203 28.19 -13.79 39.11
N LEU A 204 27.48 -12.67 39.26
CA LEU A 204 27.66 -11.77 40.41
C LEU A 204 27.40 -12.48 41.74
N HIS A 205 26.34 -13.30 41.82
CA HIS A 205 26.06 -14.09 43.03
C HIS A 205 27.21 -15.06 43.34
N THR A 206 27.78 -15.70 42.32
CA THR A 206 28.92 -16.61 42.46
C THR A 206 30.15 -15.88 42.97
N TYR A 207 30.49 -14.72 42.39
CA TYR A 207 31.59 -13.90 42.87
C TYR A 207 31.36 -13.43 44.31
N HIS A 208 30.13 -13.07 44.68
CA HIS A 208 29.81 -12.70 46.04
C HIS A 208 30.08 -13.85 47.03
N GLN A 209 29.69 -15.08 46.69
CA GLN A 209 29.98 -16.26 47.51
C GLN A 209 31.49 -16.54 47.62
N ILE A 210 32.25 -16.42 46.53
CA ILE A 210 33.71 -16.59 46.54
C ILE A 210 34.36 -15.55 47.46
N ILE A 211 33.96 -14.28 47.35
CA ILE A 211 34.47 -13.19 48.19
C ILE A 211 34.14 -13.45 49.66
N ALA A 212 32.90 -13.85 49.97
CA ALA A 212 32.49 -14.17 51.34
C ALA A 212 33.28 -15.37 51.92
N GLY A 213 33.50 -16.41 51.11
CA GLY A 213 34.34 -17.55 51.46
C GLY A 213 35.80 -17.13 51.71
N GLY A 214 36.37 -16.31 50.83
CA GLY A 214 37.71 -15.74 50.98
C GLY A 214 37.86 -14.90 52.24
N ALA A 215 36.88 -14.05 52.56
CA ALA A 215 36.85 -13.27 53.80
C ALA A 215 36.82 -14.16 55.04
N THR A 216 36.06 -15.26 54.99
CA THR A 216 35.98 -16.25 56.09
C THR A 216 37.32 -16.95 56.28
N SER A 217 37.93 -17.45 55.20
CA SER A 217 39.25 -18.08 55.23
C SER A 217 40.32 -17.12 55.75
N PHE A 218 40.32 -15.87 55.30
CA PHE A 218 41.25 -14.85 55.79
C PHE A 218 41.07 -14.60 57.29
N SER A 219 39.83 -14.51 57.78
CA SER A 219 39.54 -14.38 59.22
C SER A 219 40.10 -15.57 60.00
N GLN A 220 39.92 -16.80 59.53
CA GLN A 220 40.47 -18.00 60.17
C GLN A 220 42.00 -18.00 60.16
N THR A 221 42.63 -17.66 59.03
CA THR A 221 44.09 -17.53 58.95
C THR A 221 44.61 -16.46 59.91
N SER A 222 43.93 -15.32 59.99
CA SER A 222 44.27 -14.25 60.93
C SER A 222 44.20 -14.71 62.39
N GLN A 223 43.15 -15.45 62.76
CA GLN A 223 43.01 -16.03 64.10
C GLN A 223 44.11 -17.06 64.40
N SER A 224 44.40 -17.97 63.47
CA SER A 224 45.49 -18.94 63.60
C SER A 224 46.85 -18.25 63.73
N PHE A 225 47.11 -17.21 62.95
CA PHE A 225 48.34 -16.42 63.06
C PHE A 225 48.44 -15.75 64.43
N SER A 226 47.35 -15.18 64.94
CA SER A 226 47.30 -14.61 66.29
C SER A 226 47.62 -15.65 67.38
N ALA A 227 47.08 -16.86 67.25
CA ALA A 227 47.38 -17.97 68.16
C ALA A 227 48.85 -18.40 68.10
N THR A 228 49.38 -18.63 66.89
CA THR A 228 50.80 -18.97 66.67
C THR A 228 51.72 -17.89 67.23
N ASN A 229 51.42 -16.61 67.00
CA ASN A 229 52.21 -15.50 67.53
C ASN A 229 52.20 -15.47 69.07
N LYS A 230 51.05 -15.76 69.69
CA LYS A 230 50.93 -15.89 71.14
C LYS A 230 51.79 -17.02 71.68
N ASP A 231 51.80 -18.18 71.01
CA ASP A 231 52.61 -19.33 71.44
C ASP A 231 54.10 -19.11 71.20
N PHE A 232 54.48 -18.48 70.08
CA PHE A 232 55.85 -18.06 69.83
C PHE A 232 56.34 -17.08 70.91
N SER A 233 55.52 -16.11 71.30
CA SER A 233 55.86 -15.15 72.36
C SER A 233 56.11 -15.85 73.70
N LYS A 234 55.31 -16.86 74.07
CA LYS A 234 55.56 -17.69 75.26
C LYS A 234 56.88 -18.45 75.16
N GLU A 235 57.20 -19.01 73.99
CA GLU A 235 58.43 -19.78 73.81
C GLU A 235 59.67 -18.87 73.90
N VAL A 236 59.60 -17.66 73.34
CA VAL A 236 60.63 -16.63 73.53
C VAL A 236 60.82 -16.29 75.01
N GLN A 237 59.74 -16.16 75.79
CA GLN A 237 59.84 -15.95 77.24
C GLN A 237 60.54 -17.12 77.94
N LYS A 238 60.22 -18.37 77.59
CA LYS A 238 60.92 -19.53 78.15
C LYS A 238 62.41 -19.52 77.79
N PHE A 239 62.77 -19.23 76.55
CA PHE A 239 64.17 -19.10 76.14
C PHE A 239 64.89 -18.00 76.92
N GLN A 240 64.25 -16.87 77.16
CA GLN A 240 64.82 -15.80 78.00
C GLN A 240 65.05 -16.27 79.44
N GLU A 241 64.13 -17.03 80.02
CA GLU A 241 64.30 -17.61 81.36
C GLU A 241 65.42 -18.66 81.40
N ILE A 242 65.56 -19.50 80.36
CA ILE A 242 66.70 -20.43 80.22
C ILE A 242 68.02 -19.66 80.14
N ILE A 243 68.09 -18.60 79.34
CA ILE A 243 69.29 -17.75 79.22
C ILE A 243 69.63 -17.14 80.58
N LYS A 244 68.64 -16.64 81.33
CA LYS A 244 68.86 -16.16 82.70
C LYS A 244 69.42 -17.26 83.60
N GLY A 245 68.82 -18.45 83.58
CA GLY A 245 69.28 -19.62 84.35
C GLY A 245 70.72 -20.02 84.00
N MET A 246 71.05 -20.11 82.72
CA MET A 246 72.43 -20.37 82.24
C MET A 246 73.41 -19.28 82.69
N LYS A 247 72.99 -18.00 82.66
CA LYS A 247 73.85 -16.90 83.12
C LYS A 247 74.14 -16.99 84.62
N ILE A 248 73.16 -17.42 85.43
CA ILE A 248 73.34 -17.70 86.86
C ILE A 248 74.33 -18.85 87.04
N GLN A 249 74.10 -19.99 86.38
CA GLN A 249 75.00 -21.16 86.44
C GLN A 249 76.42 -20.83 86.00
N LEU A 250 76.59 -20.03 84.95
CA LEU A 250 77.90 -19.57 84.49
C LEU A 250 78.57 -18.68 85.55
N GLY A 251 77.80 -17.80 86.21
CA GLY A 251 78.26 -17.01 87.34
C GLY A 251 78.72 -17.87 88.51
N GLU A 252 77.92 -18.88 88.90
CA GLU A 252 78.27 -19.86 89.92
C GLU A 252 79.56 -20.61 89.55
N LEU A 253 79.65 -21.15 88.34
CA LEU A 253 80.85 -21.83 87.86
C LEU A 253 82.08 -20.92 87.91
N THR A 254 81.94 -19.64 87.56
CA THR A 254 83.03 -18.66 87.62
C THR A 254 83.50 -18.46 89.06
N VAL A 255 82.57 -18.37 90.02
CA VAL A 255 82.88 -18.29 91.45
C VAL A 255 83.55 -19.57 91.95
N THR A 256 83.05 -20.75 91.57
CA THR A 256 83.66 -22.03 91.96
C THR A 256 85.06 -22.18 91.38
N THR A 257 85.28 -21.75 90.13
CA THR A 257 86.59 -21.79 89.48
C THR A 257 87.55 -20.79 90.14
N ALA A 258 87.06 -19.61 90.53
CA ALA A 258 87.84 -18.64 91.30
C ALA A 258 88.21 -19.17 92.70
N ASN A 259 87.29 -19.85 93.38
CA ASN A 259 87.56 -20.51 94.66
C ASN A 259 88.57 -21.66 94.52
N LEU A 260 88.46 -22.47 93.47
CA LEU A 260 89.42 -23.53 93.17
C LEU A 260 90.82 -22.95 92.87
N ALA A 261 90.88 -21.84 92.12
CA ALA A 261 92.13 -21.12 91.88
C ALA A 261 92.72 -20.53 93.17
N HIS A 262 91.87 -20.05 94.09
CA HIS A 262 92.30 -19.57 95.40
C HIS A 262 92.85 -20.71 96.28
N GLU A 263 92.19 -21.86 96.33
CA GLU A 263 92.67 -23.08 97.02
C GLU A 263 93.98 -23.60 96.42
N THR A 264 94.11 -23.57 95.09
CA THR A 264 95.36 -24.00 94.43
C THR A 264 96.51 -23.06 94.76
N THR A 265 96.22 -21.77 94.94
CA THR A 265 97.21 -20.75 95.37
C THR A 265 97.59 -20.94 96.84
N ASP A 266 96.65 -21.32 97.70
CA ASP A 266 96.89 -21.65 99.13
C ASP A 266 97.69 -22.95 99.30
N ILE A 267 97.42 -23.97 98.47
CA ILE A 267 98.20 -25.23 98.46
C ILE A 267 99.63 -25.00 97.95
N MET A 268 99.81 -24.15 96.93
CA MET A 268 101.14 -23.78 96.44
C MET A 268 101.93 -22.92 97.44
N THR A 269 101.27 -22.19 98.34
CA THR A 269 101.94 -21.38 99.37
C THR A 269 102.23 -22.15 100.67
N GLN A 270 101.52 -23.24 100.99
CA GLN A 270 101.82 -24.08 102.15
C GLN A 270 102.87 -25.19 101.94
N SER A 271 103.18 -25.57 100.69
CA SER A 271 104.01 -26.77 100.41
C SER A 271 105.50 -26.51 100.10
N CYS A 272 105.97 -25.26 100.17
CA CYS A 272 107.41 -24.97 100.12
C CYS A 272 107.99 -25.02 101.54
N TRP A 273 109.00 -25.86 101.74
CA TRP A 273 109.81 -26.13 102.95
C TRP A 273 109.44 -27.40 103.74
N THR A 274 109.78 -28.60 103.23
CA THR A 274 110.99 -29.37 103.61
C THR A 274 111.00 -30.82 103.08
N VAL A 275 112.15 -31.23 102.48
CA VAL A 275 112.81 -32.57 102.59
C VAL A 275 112.14 -33.75 101.82
N VAL A 276 112.76 -34.70 101.08
CA VAL A 276 114.14 -35.11 100.68
C VAL A 276 114.02 -36.31 99.70
N LYS A 277 114.99 -36.46 98.76
CA LYS A 277 115.49 -37.66 98.03
C LYS A 277 114.56 -38.59 97.16
N SER A 278 115.01 -38.75 95.90
CA SER A 278 114.89 -39.85 94.89
C SER A 278 114.77 -41.32 95.40
N PRO A 279 114.47 -42.39 94.58
CA PRO A 279 114.35 -42.49 93.10
C PRO A 279 113.26 -43.48 92.51
N SER A 280 113.14 -43.47 91.17
CA SER A 280 112.84 -44.61 90.25
C SER A 280 111.41 -45.13 89.93
N ALA A 281 111.17 -45.20 88.61
CA ALA A 281 110.56 -46.29 87.82
C ALA A 281 109.03 -46.37 87.56
N LYS A 282 108.68 -45.95 86.33
CA LYS A 282 108.01 -46.68 85.22
C LYS A 282 106.57 -47.22 85.33
N VAL A 283 106.00 -47.34 84.11
CA VAL A 283 104.79 -48.07 83.63
C VAL A 283 103.59 -47.14 83.41
N GLN A 284 102.83 -47.13 82.31
CA GLN A 284 102.97 -47.49 80.88
C GLN A 284 101.61 -47.13 80.23
N ASN A 285 101.61 -46.88 78.92
CA ASN A 285 100.57 -47.19 77.91
C ASN A 285 99.08 -47.28 78.33
N VAL A 286 98.20 -46.64 77.55
CA VAL A 286 97.44 -47.32 76.48
C VAL A 286 96.76 -46.27 75.60
N GLN A 287 96.83 -46.58 74.31
CA GLN A 287 96.30 -45.96 73.12
C GLN A 287 95.15 -46.86 72.63
N LEU A 288 94.03 -46.31 72.16
CA LEU A 288 93.05 -46.91 71.23
C LEU A 288 91.96 -45.84 71.00
N GLU A 289 91.81 -45.18 69.85
CA GLU A 289 91.45 -45.66 68.50
C GLU A 289 90.11 -46.41 68.40
N ASN A 290 89.36 -45.98 67.36
CA ASN A 290 88.23 -46.61 66.64
C ASN A 290 86.81 -46.14 66.98
N GLN A 291 85.88 -46.04 66.03
CA GLN A 291 85.83 -45.80 64.57
C GLN A 291 84.33 -45.95 64.21
N ALA A 292 83.97 -45.60 62.97
CA ALA A 292 82.73 -45.94 62.24
C ALA A 292 81.50 -45.06 62.53
N GLN A 293 80.73 -44.56 61.55
CA GLN A 293 80.77 -44.74 60.09
C GLN A 293 79.85 -43.71 59.39
N GLN A 294 80.19 -43.39 58.13
CA GLN A 294 79.35 -43.16 56.93
C GLN A 294 77.90 -42.64 57.08
N ALA A 295 77.33 -41.81 56.21
CA ALA A 295 77.60 -41.20 54.90
C ALA A 295 76.56 -40.04 54.78
N GLN A 296 76.56 -39.04 53.91
CA GLN A 296 77.00 -38.92 52.53
C GLN A 296 76.84 -37.43 52.18
N VAL A 297 77.90 -36.76 51.73
CA VAL A 297 77.83 -35.49 50.99
C VAL A 297 78.76 -35.65 49.82
N ASP A 298 78.24 -35.69 48.59
CA ASP A 298 78.74 -34.86 47.49
C ASP A 298 77.98 -35.01 46.16
N LYS A 299 78.10 -33.91 45.39
CA LYS A 299 77.98 -33.73 43.93
C LYS A 299 76.62 -33.31 43.32
N VAL A 300 76.50 -32.04 42.85
CA VAL A 300 76.92 -31.46 41.52
C VAL A 300 75.82 -31.73 40.48
N ALA A 301 75.26 -30.81 39.67
CA ALA A 301 75.74 -29.70 38.83
C ALA A 301 74.54 -28.78 38.45
N ARG A 302 74.69 -27.45 38.36
CA ARG A 302 74.75 -26.63 37.12
C ARG A 302 73.80 -27.00 35.96
N SER A 303 72.87 -26.09 35.62
CA SER A 303 72.80 -25.31 34.36
C SER A 303 71.48 -24.52 34.34
N THR A 304 71.46 -23.18 34.33
CA THR A 304 71.40 -22.29 33.15
C THR A 304 70.31 -22.59 32.10
N ASP A 305 69.53 -21.53 31.89
CA ASP A 305 69.00 -20.98 30.63
C ASP A 305 67.74 -21.53 29.95
N ASN A 306 66.98 -20.52 29.50
CA ASN A 306 66.11 -20.48 28.32
C ASN A 306 64.80 -21.26 28.37
N GLU A 307 63.74 -20.86 27.67
CA GLU A 307 63.27 -19.65 27.01
C GLU A 307 61.82 -20.01 26.64
N THR A 308 61.01 -18.99 26.38
CA THR A 308 59.79 -19.02 25.55
C THR A 308 59.42 -20.30 24.79
N ALA A 309 58.17 -20.76 24.96
CA ALA A 309 57.34 -21.17 23.81
C ALA A 309 55.86 -21.18 24.18
N THR A 310 55.15 -20.18 23.66
CA THR A 310 53.83 -20.22 23.06
C THR A 310 53.35 -21.63 22.66
N ALA A 311 52.14 -22.01 23.06
CA ALA A 311 51.34 -22.98 22.31
C ALA A 311 49.84 -22.66 22.47
N ILE A 312 49.33 -22.07 21.40
CA ILE A 312 47.92 -22.06 21.00
C ILE A 312 47.41 -23.50 20.95
N SER A 313 46.22 -23.75 21.51
CA SER A 313 45.37 -24.84 21.06
C SER A 313 43.91 -24.48 21.28
N LEU A 314 43.33 -23.87 20.25
CA LEU A 314 41.93 -23.97 19.91
C LEU A 314 41.58 -25.43 19.64
N LYS A 315 40.59 -25.97 20.35
CA LYS A 315 39.75 -27.05 19.82
C LYS A 315 38.37 -27.01 20.48
N LYS A 316 37.39 -26.60 19.67
CA LYS A 316 36.00 -27.07 19.59
C LYS A 316 35.35 -27.52 20.90
N ILE A 317 34.35 -26.77 21.36
CA ILE A 317 32.90 -26.97 21.14
C ILE A 317 32.22 -25.61 21.36
#